data_AF-A0A132GZA1-F1
#
_entry.id   AF-A0A132GZA1-F1
#
_cell.length_a   1.000
_cell.length_b   1.000
_cell.length_c   1.000
_cell.angle_alpha   90.00
_cell.angle_beta   90.00
_cell.angle_gamma   90.00
#
_symmetry.space_group_name_H-M   'P 1'
#
loop_
_entity.id
_entity.type
_entity.pdbx_description
1 polymer ?
#
loop_
_entity_poly.entity_id
_entity_poly.type
_entity_poly.pdbx_seq_one_letter_code
_entity_poly.pdbx_strand_id
1 'polypeptide(L)'
;MTTGPNIDKKFKVCHLASKHKMNDMRIFEKECKSLAKAGFDVTLIGFGDTAKTEVIDGVRCISLFCPIKNNLELLRKRNKMSLETALEVDADIYHLHEPELLPVGMKLKRKGKIVIFDSHEYYGWQLRDNIHKIKVIKVPAFLMKVFGNLYMHYEKHVCMKIDGVVQVCTMNGVDYFGHRCQKTLFIRNLPSLSDYTRKTPIDYSQGPAVAMIGGITKERGITQLVEAAHHAKGKLLLAGAFSPKTYETELKESPAYACVDYKGFLDKKGMVALLEEANIGASTLLNVGQYDKIDTLPTKVYDYMSMQLPVVISNTDFAQKMNEKYHFAICIDPEKPEDIADAIKWLKEHPEQAVEMGNNGRKAIEEEFNWEKESEKLVDFYKNLLA
;
A
#
# COMPACT_ATOMS: atom_id res chain seq x y z
N MET A 1 -43.42 -25.13 8.34
CA MET A 1 -42.04 -25.60 8.15
C MET A 1 -41.20 -24.41 7.75
N THR A 2 -40.59 -23.76 8.73
CA THR A 2 -39.64 -22.67 8.54
C THR A 2 -38.32 -23.28 8.08
N THR A 3 -38.00 -23.12 6.80
CA THR A 3 -36.69 -23.47 6.25
C THR A 3 -35.66 -22.55 6.89
N GLY A 4 -34.82 -23.08 7.77
CA GLY A 4 -33.65 -22.36 8.26
C GLY A 4 -32.73 -21.95 7.10
N PRO A 5 -31.85 -20.96 7.31
CA PRO A 5 -30.89 -20.55 6.29
C PRO A 5 -30.05 -21.76 5.86
N ASN A 6 -30.00 -22.00 4.55
CA ASN A 6 -29.29 -23.10 3.93
C ASN A 6 -27.79 -23.01 4.26
N ILE A 7 -27.29 -23.94 5.08
CA ILE A 7 -25.95 -23.91 5.69
C ILE A 7 -24.84 -24.20 4.66
N ASP A 8 -25.18 -24.59 3.43
CA ASP A 8 -24.22 -25.02 2.40
C ASP A 8 -24.00 -24.01 1.24
N LYS A 9 -24.64 -22.82 1.25
CA LYS A 9 -24.44 -21.86 0.14
C LYS A 9 -23.12 -21.09 0.32
N LYS A 10 -22.10 -21.49 -0.43
CA LYS A 10 -20.86 -20.72 -0.59
C LYS A 10 -21.15 -19.44 -1.40
N PHE A 11 -21.05 -18.27 -0.77
CA PHE A 11 -21.24 -16.99 -1.47
C PHE A 11 -20.08 -16.72 -2.44
N LYS A 12 -20.42 -16.28 -3.65
CA LYS A 12 -19.47 -16.00 -4.72
C LYS A 12 -19.00 -14.55 -4.65
N VAL A 13 -17.68 -14.38 -4.60
CA VAL A 13 -17.02 -13.07 -4.58
C VAL A 13 -16.12 -12.95 -5.79
N CYS A 14 -16.19 -11.82 -6.49
CA CYS A 14 -15.32 -11.53 -7.61
C CYS A 14 -14.54 -10.22 -7.40
N HIS A 15 -13.22 -10.30 -7.28
CA HIS A 15 -12.33 -9.15 -7.30
C HIS A 15 -11.97 -8.80 -8.74
N LEU A 16 -12.02 -7.51 -9.07
CA LEU A 16 -11.62 -6.97 -10.37
C LEU A 16 -10.41 -6.04 -10.20
N ALA A 17 -9.31 -6.38 -10.87
CA ALA A 17 -8.07 -5.61 -10.88
C ALA A 17 -7.66 -5.23 -12.31
N SER A 18 -7.74 -3.95 -12.67
CA SER A 18 -7.41 -3.46 -14.01
C SER A 18 -6.00 -2.94 -14.17
N LYS A 19 -5.16 -2.88 -13.13
CA LYS A 19 -3.76 -2.44 -13.25
C LYS A 19 -2.80 -3.30 -12.44
N HIS A 20 -3.24 -3.76 -11.27
CA HIS A 20 -2.42 -4.61 -10.41
C HIS A 20 -2.10 -5.95 -11.07
N LYS A 21 -0.95 -6.52 -10.69
CA LYS A 21 -0.55 -7.87 -11.09
C LYS A 21 -1.44 -8.89 -10.38
N MET A 22 -1.56 -10.09 -10.96
CA MET A 22 -2.35 -11.18 -10.38
C MET A 22 -1.84 -11.66 -9.01
N ASN A 23 -0.56 -11.44 -8.70
CA ASN A 23 0.06 -11.79 -7.42
C ASN A 23 0.27 -10.56 -6.52
N ASP A 24 -0.59 -9.54 -6.63
CA ASP A 24 -0.50 -8.35 -5.80
C ASP A 24 -0.65 -8.66 -4.31
N MET A 25 0.14 -7.98 -3.47
CA MET A 25 0.20 -8.24 -2.04
C MET A 25 -1.09 -7.89 -1.29
N ARG A 26 -1.80 -6.82 -1.69
CA ARG A 26 -3.06 -6.42 -1.05
C ARG A 26 -4.21 -7.24 -1.60
N ILE A 27 -4.31 -7.34 -2.92
CA ILE A 27 -5.47 -7.96 -3.57
C ILE A 27 -5.43 -9.48 -3.41
N PHE A 28 -4.38 -10.13 -3.91
CA PHE A 28 -4.32 -11.59 -3.95
C PHE A 28 -3.86 -12.18 -2.61
N GLU A 29 -2.67 -11.79 -2.15
CA GLU A 29 -2.05 -12.44 -0.98
C GLU A 29 -2.84 -12.21 0.32
N LYS A 30 -3.49 -11.06 0.42
CA LYS A 30 -4.21 -10.60 1.61
C LYS A 30 -5.71 -10.80 1.46
N GLU A 31 -6.39 -9.97 0.66
CA GLU A 31 -7.85 -9.95 0.63
C GLU A 31 -8.46 -11.24 0.07
N CYS A 32 -8.10 -11.65 -1.15
CA CYS A 32 -8.69 -12.83 -1.78
C CYS A 32 -8.42 -14.12 -0.98
N LYS A 33 -7.19 -14.35 -0.52
CA LYS A 33 -6.85 -15.52 0.29
C LYS A 33 -7.55 -15.53 1.65
N SER A 34 -7.71 -14.36 2.28
CA SER A 34 -8.44 -14.26 3.56
C SER A 34 -9.91 -14.61 3.39
N LEU A 35 -10.56 -14.11 2.33
CA LEU A 35 -11.95 -14.44 2.01
C LEU A 35 -12.11 -15.92 1.63
N ALA A 36 -11.19 -16.48 0.85
CA ALA A 36 -11.20 -17.91 0.51
C ALA A 36 -11.08 -18.78 1.77
N LYS A 37 -10.16 -18.43 2.69
CA LYS A 37 -10.00 -19.08 3.99
C LYS A 37 -11.24 -18.95 4.88
N ALA A 38 -11.95 -17.83 4.80
CA ALA A 38 -13.21 -17.61 5.50
C ALA A 38 -14.42 -18.33 4.86
N GLY A 39 -14.20 -19.09 3.78
CA GLY A 39 -15.22 -19.93 3.15
C GLY A 39 -15.95 -19.29 1.98
N PHE A 40 -15.52 -18.14 1.44
CA PHE A 40 -16.10 -17.58 0.22
C PHE A 40 -15.60 -18.29 -1.05
N ASP A 41 -16.41 -18.35 -2.10
CA ASP A 41 -15.99 -18.79 -3.44
C ASP A 41 -15.40 -17.59 -4.18
N VAL A 42 -14.06 -17.46 -4.14
CA VAL A 42 -13.36 -16.24 -4.57
C VAL A 42 -12.78 -16.41 -5.97
N THR A 43 -13.14 -15.47 -6.84
CA THR A 43 -12.53 -15.29 -8.16
C THR A 43 -11.80 -13.96 -8.24
N LEU A 44 -10.57 -13.94 -8.73
CA LEU A 44 -9.82 -12.73 -9.08
C LEU A 44 -9.73 -12.61 -10.60
N ILE A 45 -10.28 -11.54 -11.16
CA ILE A 45 -10.11 -11.19 -12.58
C ILE A 45 -9.08 -10.06 -12.68
N GLY A 46 -8.02 -10.30 -13.43
CA GLY A 46 -7.03 -9.27 -13.73
C GLY A 46 -6.44 -9.42 -15.11
N PHE A 47 -5.28 -8.80 -15.36
CA PHE A 47 -4.60 -8.92 -16.64
C PHE A 47 -3.12 -9.29 -16.45
N GLY A 48 -2.62 -10.09 -17.38
CA GLY A 48 -1.23 -10.50 -17.45
C GLY A 48 -0.71 -10.54 -18.88
N ASP A 49 0.50 -11.04 -19.05
CA ASP A 49 1.16 -11.17 -20.35
C ASP A 49 0.49 -12.22 -21.26
N THR A 50 -0.22 -13.17 -20.66
CA THR A 50 -1.00 -14.19 -21.37
C THR A 50 -2.36 -14.41 -20.70
N ALA A 51 -3.33 -14.88 -21.50
CA ALA A 51 -4.62 -15.26 -20.99
C ALA A 51 -4.52 -16.63 -20.34
N LYS A 52 -4.92 -16.74 -19.07
CA LYS A 52 -4.81 -17.98 -18.29
C LYS A 52 -5.87 -18.00 -17.20
N THR A 53 -6.43 -19.18 -16.93
CA THR A 53 -7.24 -19.42 -15.73
C THR A 53 -6.59 -20.51 -14.91
N GLU A 54 -6.46 -20.28 -13.61
CA GLU A 54 -5.88 -21.24 -12.67
C GLU A 54 -6.49 -21.06 -11.27
N VAL A 55 -6.29 -22.04 -10.40
CA VAL A 55 -6.68 -21.94 -8.99
C VAL A 55 -5.39 -21.95 -8.16
N ILE A 56 -5.17 -20.91 -7.36
CA ILE A 56 -4.00 -20.75 -6.50
C ILE A 56 -4.51 -20.43 -5.09
N ASP A 57 -4.08 -21.21 -4.09
CA ASP A 57 -4.47 -21.02 -2.68
C ASP A 57 -5.99 -20.89 -2.45
N GLY A 58 -6.77 -21.66 -3.21
CA GLY A 58 -8.25 -21.66 -3.11
C GLY A 58 -8.95 -20.48 -3.80
N VAL A 59 -8.21 -19.63 -4.52
CA VAL A 59 -8.72 -18.51 -5.31
C VAL A 59 -8.68 -18.85 -6.80
N ARG A 60 -9.79 -18.69 -7.51
CA ARG A 60 -9.84 -18.83 -8.97
C ARG A 60 -9.31 -17.56 -9.63
N CYS A 61 -8.12 -17.62 -10.22
CA CYS A 61 -7.46 -16.51 -10.89
C CYS A 61 -7.72 -16.57 -12.40
N ILE A 62 -8.39 -15.55 -12.95
CA ILE A 62 -8.64 -15.36 -14.38
C ILE A 62 -7.79 -14.19 -14.87
N SER A 63 -6.63 -14.49 -15.44
CA SER A 63 -5.77 -13.52 -16.11
C SER A 63 -6.23 -13.33 -17.55
N LEU A 64 -6.61 -12.11 -17.90
CA LEU A 64 -6.98 -11.70 -19.25
C LEU A 64 -5.76 -11.09 -19.97
N PHE A 65 -5.71 -11.21 -21.30
CA PHE A 65 -4.66 -10.58 -22.11
C PHE A 65 -5.25 -9.49 -23.00
N CYS A 66 -4.65 -8.30 -22.97
CA CYS A 66 -5.06 -7.17 -23.81
C CYS A 66 -3.83 -6.54 -24.48
N PRO A 67 -3.55 -6.84 -25.77
CA PRO A 67 -2.33 -6.37 -26.45
C PRO A 67 -2.38 -4.89 -26.90
N ILE A 68 -3.33 -4.10 -26.40
CA ILE A 68 -3.54 -2.71 -26.84
C ILE A 68 -2.50 -1.80 -26.18
N LYS A 69 -1.81 -0.98 -27.00
CA LYS A 69 -0.79 -0.04 -26.51
C LYS A 69 -1.34 1.37 -26.25
N ASN A 70 -2.43 1.77 -26.91
CA ASN A 70 -3.03 3.09 -26.72
C ASN A 70 -3.78 3.15 -25.38
N ASN A 71 -3.43 4.08 -24.49
CA ASN A 71 -3.99 4.15 -23.14
C ASN A 71 -5.53 4.26 -23.08
N LEU A 72 -6.15 5.06 -23.96
CA LEU A 72 -7.59 5.28 -23.93
C LEU A 72 -8.37 4.06 -24.47
N GLU A 73 -7.87 3.49 -25.56
CA GLU A 73 -8.44 2.28 -26.14
C GLU A 73 -8.23 1.07 -25.20
N LEU A 74 -7.05 0.97 -24.59
CA LEU A 74 -6.70 -0.03 -23.59
C LEU A 74 -7.69 0.03 -22.42
N LEU A 75 -7.92 1.21 -21.86
CA LEU A 75 -8.89 1.42 -20.77
C LEU A 75 -10.28 0.91 -21.14
N ARG A 76 -10.79 1.31 -22.31
CA ARG A 76 -12.12 0.92 -22.79
C ARG A 76 -12.22 -0.59 -23.01
N LYS A 77 -11.20 -1.19 -23.64
CA LYS A 77 -11.18 -2.62 -23.93
C LYS A 77 -11.06 -3.45 -22.65
N ARG A 78 -10.17 -3.08 -21.73
CA ARG A 78 -10.02 -3.76 -20.43
C ARG A 78 -11.32 -3.71 -19.64
N ASN A 79 -11.96 -2.54 -19.54
CA ASN A 79 -13.26 -2.42 -18.87
C ASN A 79 -14.35 -3.28 -19.52
N LYS A 80 -14.36 -3.37 -20.85
CA LYS A 80 -15.30 -4.24 -21.58
C LYS A 80 -15.05 -5.71 -21.24
N MET A 81 -13.80 -6.17 -21.34
CA MET A 81 -13.44 -7.55 -21.05
C MET A 81 -13.69 -7.92 -19.58
N SER A 82 -13.30 -7.06 -18.63
CA SER A 82 -13.58 -7.25 -17.22
C SER A 82 -15.08 -7.37 -16.95
N LEU A 83 -15.92 -6.54 -17.60
CA LEU A 83 -17.37 -6.65 -17.47
C LEU A 83 -17.90 -7.97 -18.06
N GLU A 84 -17.49 -8.35 -19.27
CA GLU A 84 -17.94 -9.58 -19.93
C GLU A 84 -17.60 -10.80 -19.08
N THR A 85 -16.34 -10.92 -18.64
CA THR A 85 -15.91 -12.02 -17.77
C THR A 85 -16.57 -11.97 -16.38
N ALA A 86 -16.77 -10.78 -15.80
CA ALA A 86 -17.50 -10.64 -14.54
C ALA A 86 -18.94 -11.18 -14.66
N LEU A 87 -19.64 -10.87 -15.77
CA LEU A 87 -20.99 -11.35 -16.02
C LEU A 87 -21.05 -12.87 -16.23
N GLU A 88 -20.00 -13.48 -16.79
CA GLU A 88 -19.88 -14.94 -16.91
C GLU A 88 -19.62 -15.62 -15.56
N VAL A 89 -18.83 -15.00 -14.69
CA VAL A 89 -18.55 -15.49 -13.32
C VAL A 89 -19.81 -15.45 -12.45
N ASP A 90 -20.66 -14.45 -12.67
CA ASP A 90 -21.95 -14.27 -11.99
C ASP A 90 -21.84 -14.35 -10.45
N ALA A 91 -20.92 -13.58 -9.88
CA ALA A 91 -20.74 -13.49 -8.43
C ALA A 91 -21.89 -12.76 -7.72
N ASP A 92 -22.03 -12.97 -6.41
CA ASP A 92 -22.95 -12.25 -5.54
C ASP A 92 -22.40 -10.84 -5.21
N ILE A 93 -21.09 -10.76 -4.93
CA ILE A 93 -20.35 -9.53 -4.62
C ILE A 93 -19.24 -9.28 -5.65
N TYR A 94 -19.07 -8.03 -6.07
CA TYR A 94 -17.93 -7.56 -6.85
C TYR A 94 -17.12 -6.51 -6.11
N HIS A 95 -15.81 -6.72 -5.98
CA HIS A 95 -14.88 -5.80 -5.32
C HIS A 95 -13.92 -5.20 -6.36
N LEU A 96 -13.90 -3.88 -6.49
CA LEU A 96 -13.19 -3.16 -7.55
C LEU A 96 -11.95 -2.46 -6.98
N HIS A 97 -10.76 -2.70 -7.52
CA HIS A 97 -9.50 -2.13 -6.97
C HIS A 97 -8.98 -0.88 -7.68
N GLU A 98 -9.65 -0.42 -8.74
CA GLU A 98 -9.23 0.77 -9.48
C GLU A 98 -10.42 1.67 -9.86
N PRO A 99 -10.21 3.00 -9.89
CA PRO A 99 -11.28 3.96 -10.17
C PRO A 99 -11.84 3.82 -11.60
N GLU A 100 -11.04 3.36 -12.55
CA GLU A 100 -11.54 3.10 -13.91
C GLU A 100 -12.56 1.96 -14.00
N LEU A 101 -12.67 1.10 -12.98
CA LEU A 101 -13.66 0.02 -12.92
C LEU A 101 -15.00 0.50 -12.36
N LEU A 102 -15.11 1.72 -11.82
CA LEU A 102 -16.38 2.29 -11.34
C LEU A 102 -17.54 2.23 -12.38
N PRO A 103 -17.32 2.47 -13.69
CA PRO A 103 -18.35 2.22 -14.71
C PRO A 103 -18.78 0.76 -14.83
N VAL A 104 -17.86 -0.20 -14.64
CA VAL A 104 -18.16 -1.64 -14.61
C VAL A 104 -18.98 -1.96 -13.37
N GLY A 105 -18.58 -1.46 -12.21
CA GLY A 105 -19.33 -1.53 -10.96
C GLY A 105 -20.77 -1.05 -11.10
N MET A 106 -20.99 0.12 -11.68
CA MET A 106 -22.34 0.65 -11.91
C MET A 106 -23.20 -0.25 -12.81
N LYS A 107 -22.61 -0.93 -13.80
CA LYS A 107 -23.35 -1.89 -14.65
C LYS A 107 -23.70 -3.16 -13.89
N LEU A 108 -22.81 -3.65 -13.05
CA LEU A 108 -23.05 -4.80 -12.16
C LEU A 108 -24.11 -4.46 -11.11
N LYS A 109 -24.05 -3.26 -10.53
CA LYS A 109 -25.05 -2.76 -9.57
C LYS A 109 -26.45 -2.70 -10.18
N ARG A 110 -26.59 -2.25 -11.44
CA ARG A 110 -27.87 -2.27 -12.18
C ARG A 110 -28.42 -3.68 -12.42
N LYS A 111 -27.58 -4.72 -12.36
CA LYS A 111 -27.98 -6.13 -12.42
C LYS A 111 -28.31 -6.72 -11.04
N GLY A 112 -28.42 -5.89 -10.01
CA GLY A 112 -28.78 -6.32 -8.65
C GLY A 112 -27.62 -6.92 -7.86
N LYS A 113 -26.37 -6.75 -8.31
CA LYS A 113 -25.18 -7.26 -7.62
C LYS A 113 -24.75 -6.31 -6.50
N ILE A 114 -24.11 -6.86 -5.47
CA ILE A 114 -23.44 -6.07 -4.43
C ILE A 114 -22.09 -5.59 -5.00
N VAL A 115 -21.81 -4.29 -4.87
CA VAL A 115 -20.58 -3.69 -5.41
C VAL A 115 -19.83 -2.93 -4.32
N ILE A 116 -18.55 -3.26 -4.18
CA ILE A 116 -17.60 -2.62 -3.28
C ILE A 116 -16.51 -1.96 -4.11
N PHE A 117 -16.11 -0.74 -3.74
CA PHE A 117 -14.94 -0.08 -4.31
C PHE A 117 -13.82 0.01 -3.27
N ASP A 118 -12.64 -0.51 -3.60
CA ASP A 118 -11.41 -0.38 -2.80
C ASP A 118 -10.59 0.81 -3.29
N SER A 119 -10.59 1.90 -2.53
CA SER A 119 -9.80 3.08 -2.84
C SER A 119 -8.45 2.97 -2.15
N HIS A 120 -7.43 2.53 -2.89
CA HIS A 120 -6.05 2.40 -2.37
C HIS A 120 -5.41 3.76 -2.08
N GLU A 121 -5.90 4.80 -2.75
CA GLU A 121 -5.49 6.19 -2.57
C GLU A 121 -6.70 7.11 -2.73
N TYR A 122 -6.60 8.38 -2.34
CA TYR A 122 -7.65 9.37 -2.59
C TYR A 122 -7.51 9.98 -3.99
N TYR A 123 -7.84 9.20 -5.02
CA TYR A 123 -7.64 9.58 -6.43
C TYR A 123 -8.24 10.96 -6.78
N GLY A 124 -9.45 11.26 -6.31
CA GLY A 124 -10.07 12.55 -6.57
C GLY A 124 -9.30 13.73 -5.99
N TRP A 125 -8.76 13.54 -4.78
CA TRP A 125 -7.90 14.53 -4.15
C TRP A 125 -6.56 14.67 -4.89
N GLN A 126 -5.90 13.55 -5.23
CA GLN A 126 -4.63 13.58 -5.95
C GLN A 126 -4.74 14.24 -7.33
N LEU A 127 -5.78 13.91 -8.10
CA LEU A 127 -6.02 14.50 -9.43
C LEU A 127 -6.26 16.01 -9.34
N ARG A 128 -6.89 16.50 -8.29
CA ARG A 128 -7.15 17.94 -8.09
C ARG A 128 -5.92 18.69 -7.59
N ASP A 129 -5.25 18.17 -6.57
CA ASP A 129 -4.32 18.93 -5.74
C ASP A 129 -2.83 18.60 -5.98
N ASN A 130 -2.49 17.44 -6.56
CA ASN A 130 -1.08 17.02 -6.75
C ASN A 130 -0.63 16.84 -8.20
N ILE A 131 -1.54 16.99 -9.15
CA ILE A 131 -1.27 16.72 -10.56
C ILE A 131 -0.21 17.65 -11.19
N HIS A 132 -0.01 18.84 -10.62
CA HIS A 132 0.99 19.82 -11.05
C HIS A 132 2.44 19.34 -10.85
N LYS A 133 2.65 18.31 -10.01
CA LYS A 133 3.94 17.66 -9.79
C LYS A 133 4.17 16.46 -10.72
N ILE A 134 3.12 15.99 -11.43
CA ILE A 134 3.21 14.91 -12.42
C ILE A 134 3.77 15.52 -13.73
N LYS A 135 5.11 15.64 -13.81
CA LYS A 135 5.86 16.20 -14.96
C LYS A 135 5.58 15.55 -16.32
N VAL A 136 4.82 14.45 -16.35
CA VAL A 136 4.50 13.68 -17.56
C VAL A 136 3.31 14.26 -18.33
N ILE A 137 2.39 14.95 -17.65
CA ILE A 137 1.16 15.46 -18.25
C ILE A 137 1.36 16.93 -18.62
N LYS A 138 1.56 17.22 -19.92
CA LYS A 138 1.63 18.59 -20.48
C LYS A 138 0.25 19.29 -20.52
N VAL A 139 -0.59 19.09 -19.51
CA VAL A 139 -1.92 19.71 -19.45
C VAL A 139 -1.84 20.90 -18.47
N PRO A 140 -2.32 22.09 -18.87
CA PRO A 140 -2.38 23.24 -17.98
C PRO A 140 -3.03 22.92 -16.63
N ALA A 141 -2.37 23.38 -15.58
CA ALA A 141 -2.80 23.39 -14.18
C ALA A 141 -4.33 23.49 -13.96
N PHE A 142 -4.94 24.51 -14.55
CA PHE A 142 -6.36 24.80 -14.38
C PHE A 142 -7.27 23.73 -14.97
N LEU A 143 -6.92 23.16 -16.14
CA LEU A 143 -7.71 22.10 -16.78
C LEU A 143 -7.68 20.85 -15.91
N MET A 144 -6.54 20.53 -15.30
CA MET A 144 -6.44 19.38 -14.42
C MET A 144 -7.26 19.54 -13.15
N LYS A 145 -7.35 20.76 -12.58
CA LYS A 145 -8.29 21.04 -11.48
C LYS A 145 -9.75 20.81 -11.89
N VAL A 146 -10.12 21.21 -13.11
CA VAL A 146 -11.46 20.96 -13.65
C VAL A 146 -11.72 19.45 -13.79
N PHE A 147 -10.79 18.69 -14.36
CA PHE A 147 -10.89 17.24 -14.46
C PHE A 147 -10.96 16.55 -13.09
N GLY A 148 -10.13 16.98 -12.14
CA GLY A 148 -10.14 16.48 -10.77
C GLY A 148 -11.49 16.72 -10.08
N ASN A 149 -12.06 17.93 -10.22
CA ASN A 149 -13.38 18.24 -9.69
C ASN A 149 -14.49 17.42 -10.35
N LEU A 150 -14.44 17.25 -11.68
CA LEU A 150 -15.40 16.42 -12.40
C LEU A 150 -15.32 14.96 -11.95
N TYR A 151 -14.11 14.43 -11.80
CA TYR A 151 -13.89 13.09 -11.29
C TYR A 151 -14.37 12.95 -9.84
N MET A 152 -14.09 13.90 -8.94
CA MET A 152 -14.61 13.87 -7.57
C MET A 152 -16.14 13.84 -7.53
N HIS A 153 -16.81 14.61 -8.40
CA HIS A 153 -18.26 14.58 -8.50
C HIS A 153 -18.77 13.21 -9.00
N TYR A 154 -18.10 12.66 -10.01
CA TYR A 154 -18.40 11.33 -10.54
C TYR A 154 -18.17 10.23 -9.50
N GLU A 155 -17.03 10.21 -8.82
CA GLU A 155 -16.66 9.29 -7.75
C GLU A 155 -17.71 9.35 -6.64
N LYS A 156 -18.05 10.54 -6.13
CA LYS A 156 -19.11 10.72 -5.15
C LYS A 156 -20.45 10.16 -5.65
N HIS A 157 -20.83 10.46 -6.89
CA HIS A 157 -22.08 9.97 -7.47
C HIS A 157 -22.15 8.45 -7.52
N VAL A 158 -21.05 7.79 -7.91
CA VAL A 158 -20.97 6.32 -7.94
C VAL A 158 -20.95 5.74 -6.53
N CYS A 159 -20.12 6.29 -5.63
CA CYS A 159 -19.99 5.82 -4.25
C CYS A 159 -21.32 5.86 -3.49
N MET A 160 -22.19 6.85 -3.77
CA MET A 160 -23.51 6.96 -3.16
C MET A 160 -24.50 5.87 -3.64
N LYS A 161 -24.17 5.14 -4.71
CA LYS A 161 -25.05 4.13 -5.32
C LYS A 161 -24.58 2.69 -5.12
N ILE A 162 -23.28 2.49 -4.89
CA ILE A 162 -22.72 1.17 -4.58
C ILE A 162 -22.89 0.86 -3.09
N ASP A 163 -22.61 -0.38 -2.71
CA ASP A 163 -22.96 -0.93 -1.40
C ASP A 163 -21.89 -0.71 -0.34
N GLY A 164 -20.64 -0.50 -0.76
CA GLY A 164 -19.53 -0.30 0.16
C GLY A 164 -18.33 0.39 -0.48
N VAL A 165 -17.56 1.09 0.36
CA VAL A 165 -16.22 1.56 0.02
C VAL A 165 -15.23 1.08 1.06
N VAL A 166 -14.18 0.41 0.60
CA VAL A 166 -12.99 0.11 1.39
C VAL A 166 -11.97 1.24 1.15
N GLN A 167 -11.36 1.75 2.21
CA GLN A 167 -10.35 2.80 2.15
C GLN A 167 -9.20 2.50 3.13
N VAL A 168 -8.05 3.12 2.95
CA VAL A 168 -6.84 2.76 3.71
C VAL A 168 -6.78 3.42 5.10
N CYS A 169 -7.11 4.70 5.19
CA CYS A 169 -6.96 5.52 6.39
C CYS A 169 -7.92 6.72 6.32
N THR A 170 -7.86 7.61 7.30
CA THR A 170 -8.45 8.96 7.24
C THR A 170 -7.47 9.97 6.62
N MET A 171 -7.98 11.13 6.21
CA MET A 171 -7.17 12.25 5.74
C MET A 171 -7.40 13.44 6.65
N ASN A 172 -6.35 13.90 7.34
CA ASN A 172 -6.42 14.93 8.39
C ASN A 172 -7.52 14.63 9.43
N GLY A 173 -7.62 13.38 9.87
CA GLY A 173 -8.62 12.90 10.83
C GLY A 173 -10.05 12.74 10.26
N VAL A 174 -10.27 12.99 8.98
CA VAL A 174 -11.60 12.94 8.35
C VAL A 174 -11.76 11.68 7.49
N ASP A 175 -12.90 10.99 7.66
CA ASP A 175 -13.33 9.95 6.72
C ASP A 175 -13.72 10.58 5.37
N TYR A 176 -12.87 10.39 4.36
CA TYR A 176 -13.07 10.93 3.02
C TYR A 176 -14.34 10.39 2.36
N PHE A 177 -14.74 9.15 2.63
CA PHE A 177 -15.91 8.50 2.03
C PHE A 177 -17.15 8.46 2.94
N GLY A 178 -17.06 8.85 4.21
CA GLY A 178 -18.13 8.69 5.19
C GLY A 178 -19.46 9.38 4.84
N HIS A 179 -19.41 10.46 4.05
CA HIS A 179 -20.61 11.15 3.52
C HIS A 179 -20.86 10.87 2.03
N ARG A 180 -20.15 9.90 1.47
CA ARG A 180 -20.14 9.57 0.03
C ARG A 180 -20.54 8.14 -0.25
N CYS A 181 -20.53 7.25 0.74
CA CYS A 181 -21.05 5.89 0.65
C CYS A 181 -21.84 5.55 1.91
N GLN A 182 -22.81 4.64 1.80
CA GLN A 182 -23.62 4.21 2.93
C GLN A 182 -22.83 3.39 3.95
N LYS A 183 -21.89 2.57 3.48
CA LYS A 183 -21.03 1.73 4.30
C LYS A 183 -19.58 1.97 3.89
N THR A 184 -18.75 2.38 4.84
CA THR A 184 -17.31 2.54 4.66
C THR A 184 -16.56 1.60 5.59
N LEU A 185 -15.40 1.11 5.15
CA LEU A 185 -14.51 0.27 5.93
C LEU A 185 -13.08 0.73 5.76
N PHE A 186 -12.35 0.87 6.88
CA PHE A 186 -10.91 1.06 6.84
C PHE A 186 -10.20 -0.29 6.80
N ILE A 187 -9.43 -0.56 5.74
CA ILE A 187 -8.53 -1.72 5.61
C ILE A 187 -7.12 -1.24 5.27
N ARG A 188 -6.21 -1.39 6.24
CA ARG A 188 -4.81 -0.98 6.13
C ARG A 188 -3.96 -2.06 5.45
N ASN A 189 -2.92 -1.65 4.74
CA ASN A 189 -1.95 -2.59 4.14
C ASN A 189 -0.88 -2.99 5.16
N LEU A 190 -1.24 -3.89 6.08
CA LEU A 190 -0.41 -4.28 7.23
C LEU A 190 0.24 -5.66 7.03
N PRO A 191 1.44 -5.91 7.57
CA PRO A 191 2.09 -7.22 7.48
C PRO A 191 1.30 -8.29 8.23
N SER A 192 1.46 -9.55 7.84
CA SER A 192 1.00 -10.70 8.65
C SER A 192 2.02 -10.98 9.75
N LEU A 193 1.59 -11.51 10.89
CA LEU A 193 2.50 -11.79 12.02
C LEU A 193 3.62 -12.77 11.66
N SER A 194 3.35 -13.68 10.72
CA SER A 194 4.31 -14.67 10.23
C SER A 194 5.23 -14.15 9.13
N ASP A 195 5.05 -12.93 8.62
CA ASP A 195 5.80 -12.44 7.46
C ASP A 195 7.27 -12.17 7.79
N TYR A 196 7.53 -11.76 9.02
CA TYR A 196 8.81 -11.25 9.47
C TYR A 196 9.09 -11.74 10.89
N THR A 197 10.29 -12.26 11.11
CA THR A 197 10.77 -12.64 12.46
C THR A 197 12.28 -12.44 12.46
N ARG A 198 12.73 -11.51 13.29
CA ARG A 198 14.16 -11.25 13.47
C ARG A 198 14.80 -12.43 14.19
N LYS A 199 15.93 -12.92 13.68
CA LYS A 199 16.64 -14.07 14.26
C LYS A 199 17.83 -13.65 15.12
N THR A 200 18.45 -12.53 14.78
CA THR A 200 19.68 -12.07 15.40
C THR A 200 19.46 -10.72 16.06
N PRO A 201 20.04 -10.44 17.25
CA PRO A 201 20.00 -9.11 17.85
C PRO A 201 20.60 -8.03 16.93
N ILE A 202 20.24 -6.77 17.17
CA ILE A 202 20.89 -5.63 16.52
C ILE A 202 22.33 -5.54 17.01
N ASP A 203 23.29 -5.38 16.10
CA ASP A 203 24.69 -5.16 16.40
C ASP A 203 25.26 -3.98 15.60
N TYR A 204 25.77 -2.97 16.33
CA TYR A 204 26.40 -1.78 15.76
C TYR A 204 27.93 -1.86 15.68
N SER A 205 28.55 -3.02 15.94
CA SER A 205 30.01 -3.20 15.98
C SER A 205 30.72 -2.77 14.68
N GLN A 206 30.06 -2.93 13.53
CA GLN A 206 30.56 -2.52 12.21
C GLN A 206 30.08 -1.11 11.80
N GLY A 207 29.50 -0.34 12.72
CA GLY A 207 28.83 0.92 12.44
C GLY A 207 27.34 0.73 12.11
N PRO A 208 26.61 1.83 11.82
CA PRO A 208 25.18 1.78 11.57
C PRO A 208 24.88 1.29 10.15
N ALA A 209 24.12 0.22 10.03
CA ALA A 209 23.50 -0.24 8.79
C ALA A 209 22.03 0.19 8.72
N VAL A 210 21.71 1.08 7.78
CA VAL A 210 20.36 1.65 7.61
C VAL A 210 19.67 0.99 6.43
N ALA A 211 18.46 0.46 6.61
CA ALA A 211 17.65 -0.11 5.54
C ALA A 211 16.66 0.90 4.98
N MET A 212 16.61 1.00 3.65
CA MET A 212 15.53 1.66 2.91
C MET A 212 15.04 0.76 1.79
N ILE A 213 13.77 0.35 1.89
CA ILE A 213 13.11 -0.57 0.96
C ILE A 213 11.94 0.14 0.26
N GLY A 214 11.80 -0.04 -1.04
CA GLY A 214 10.63 0.39 -1.82
C GLY A 214 11.03 1.27 -3.01
N GLY A 215 10.06 1.96 -3.62
CA GLY A 215 10.34 2.85 -4.75
C GLY A 215 11.42 3.89 -4.39
N ILE A 216 12.39 4.07 -5.29
CA ILE A 216 13.53 4.97 -5.08
C ILE A 216 13.31 6.20 -5.95
N THR A 217 12.77 7.26 -5.35
CA THR A 217 12.45 8.53 -6.01
C THR A 217 12.87 9.71 -5.14
N LYS A 218 13.00 10.90 -5.75
CA LYS A 218 13.41 12.12 -5.04
C LYS A 218 12.39 12.51 -3.96
N GLU A 219 11.11 12.32 -4.24
CA GLU A 219 9.98 12.59 -3.34
C GLU A 219 9.97 11.70 -2.09
N ARG A 220 10.67 10.57 -2.14
CA ARG A 220 10.82 9.65 -1.01
C ARG A 220 12.07 9.94 -0.15
N GLY A 221 12.69 11.11 -0.36
CA GLY A 221 13.81 11.64 0.42
C GLY A 221 15.07 10.81 0.37
N ILE A 222 15.30 10.11 -0.75
CA ILE A 222 16.45 9.21 -0.90
C ILE A 222 17.77 10.01 -0.95
N THR A 223 17.78 11.20 -1.56
CA THR A 223 18.96 12.07 -1.59
C THR A 223 19.39 12.43 -0.18
N GLN A 224 18.45 12.91 0.64
CA GLN A 224 18.70 13.28 2.03
C GLN A 224 19.16 12.07 2.85
N LEU A 225 18.58 10.91 2.63
CA LEU A 225 18.97 9.68 3.34
C LEU A 225 20.38 9.21 2.97
N VAL A 226 20.79 9.32 1.70
CA VAL A 226 22.16 9.00 1.26
C VAL A 226 23.17 9.93 1.91
N GLU A 227 22.91 11.24 1.89
CA GLU A 227 23.75 12.25 2.54
C GLU A 227 23.84 12.00 4.05
N ALA A 228 22.71 11.72 4.70
CA ALA A 228 22.65 11.46 6.13
C ALA A 228 23.42 10.19 6.55
N ALA A 229 23.25 9.09 5.82
CA ALA A 229 23.98 7.84 6.07
C ALA A 229 25.49 8.04 5.91
N HIS A 230 25.90 8.81 4.90
CA HIS A 230 27.30 9.18 4.69
C HIS A 230 27.85 10.01 5.87
N HIS A 231 27.13 11.06 6.31
CA HIS A 231 27.52 11.89 7.45
C HIS A 231 27.58 11.10 8.77
N ALA A 232 26.69 10.12 8.94
CA ALA A 232 26.69 9.22 10.09
C ALA A 232 27.81 8.16 10.04
N LYS A 233 28.63 8.15 8.98
CA LYS A 233 29.65 7.12 8.71
C LYS A 233 29.05 5.70 8.74
N GLY A 234 27.84 5.58 8.22
CA GLY A 234 27.08 4.34 8.15
C GLY A 234 27.05 3.75 6.75
N LYS A 235 26.41 2.59 6.64
CA LYS A 235 26.09 1.92 5.37
C LYS A 235 24.60 2.06 5.10
N LEU A 236 24.22 2.42 3.87
CA LEU A 236 22.81 2.43 3.44
C LEU A 236 22.52 1.19 2.58
N LEU A 237 21.73 0.26 3.13
CA LEU A 237 21.18 -0.89 2.43
C LEU A 237 19.93 -0.45 1.65
N LEU A 238 20.09 -0.23 0.35
CA LEU A 238 19.04 0.34 -0.49
C LEU A 238 18.45 -0.73 -1.42
N ALA A 239 17.15 -0.98 -1.33
CA ALA A 239 16.46 -1.95 -2.19
C ALA A 239 15.17 -1.37 -2.79
N GLY A 240 14.95 -1.67 -4.07
CA GLY A 240 13.79 -1.27 -4.84
C GLY A 240 14.16 -0.75 -6.23
N ALA A 241 13.18 -0.17 -6.92
CA ALA A 241 13.35 0.33 -8.28
C ALA A 241 13.50 1.85 -8.30
N PHE A 242 14.53 2.33 -8.99
CA PHE A 242 14.69 3.75 -9.31
C PHE A 242 13.61 4.23 -10.27
N SER A 243 13.05 5.41 -9.97
CA SER A 243 12.17 6.12 -10.89
C SER A 243 12.27 7.64 -10.67
N PRO A 244 12.53 8.44 -11.73
CA PRO A 244 12.94 8.02 -13.07
C PRO A 244 14.39 7.48 -13.09
N LYS A 245 14.80 6.81 -14.18
CA LYS A 245 16.19 6.32 -14.33
C LYS A 245 17.24 7.44 -14.27
N THR A 246 16.90 8.64 -14.70
CA THR A 246 17.79 9.82 -14.60
C THR A 246 18.18 10.16 -13.16
N TYR A 247 17.28 9.89 -12.20
CA TYR A 247 17.55 10.12 -10.78
C TYR A 247 18.57 9.11 -10.23
N GLU A 248 18.61 7.89 -10.78
CA GLU A 248 19.66 6.93 -10.41
C GLU A 248 21.05 7.44 -10.80
N THR A 249 21.17 8.02 -12.00
CA THR A 249 22.43 8.60 -12.47
C THR A 249 22.83 9.79 -11.59
N GLU A 250 21.91 10.73 -11.34
CA GLU A 250 22.12 11.89 -10.44
C GLU A 250 22.61 11.44 -9.05
N LEU A 251 21.95 10.45 -8.46
CA LEU A 251 22.28 9.99 -7.11
C LEU A 251 23.64 9.28 -7.04
N LYS A 252 24.01 8.52 -8.09
CA LYS A 252 25.28 7.79 -8.17
C LYS A 252 26.50 8.70 -8.39
N GLU A 253 26.30 9.90 -8.93
CA GLU A 253 27.36 10.90 -9.11
C GLU A 253 27.73 11.60 -7.80
N SER A 254 26.88 11.53 -6.77
CA SER A 254 27.17 12.11 -5.46
C SER A 254 28.31 11.34 -4.75
N PRO A 255 29.32 12.02 -4.19
CA PRO A 255 30.36 11.38 -3.37
C PRO A 255 29.78 10.60 -2.17
N ALA A 256 28.64 11.07 -1.63
CA ALA A 256 27.96 10.40 -0.53
C ALA A 256 27.46 9.00 -0.91
N TYR A 257 27.23 8.72 -2.20
CA TYR A 257 26.77 7.42 -2.68
C TYR A 257 27.77 6.28 -2.38
N ALA A 258 29.03 6.59 -2.07
CA ALA A 258 30.03 5.60 -1.68
C ALA A 258 29.61 4.74 -0.47
N CYS A 259 28.68 5.23 0.37
CA CYS A 259 28.15 4.47 1.50
C CYS A 259 26.95 3.55 1.16
N VAL A 260 26.49 3.56 -0.10
CA VAL A 260 25.27 2.87 -0.53
C VAL A 260 25.58 1.47 -1.04
N ASP A 261 24.92 0.48 -0.47
CA ASP A 261 24.87 -0.89 -0.96
C ASP A 261 23.50 -1.13 -1.61
N TYR A 262 23.45 -0.91 -2.92
CA TYR A 262 22.23 -1.04 -3.70
C TYR A 262 21.97 -2.50 -4.10
N LYS A 263 20.90 -3.08 -3.58
CA LYS A 263 20.52 -4.49 -3.77
C LYS A 263 19.56 -4.74 -4.94
N GLY A 264 19.10 -3.69 -5.62
CA GLY A 264 18.09 -3.84 -6.68
C GLY A 264 16.70 -4.19 -6.14
N PHE A 265 15.86 -4.78 -7.00
CA PHE A 265 14.55 -5.28 -6.60
C PHE A 265 14.68 -6.64 -5.91
N LEU A 266 14.13 -6.77 -4.71
CA LEU A 266 14.19 -7.99 -3.90
C LEU A 266 12.82 -8.64 -3.78
N ASP A 267 12.81 -9.98 -3.74
CA ASP A 267 11.65 -10.74 -3.31
C ASP A 267 11.53 -10.72 -1.78
N LYS A 268 10.51 -11.39 -1.23
CA LYS A 268 10.28 -11.43 0.22
C LYS A 268 11.46 -12.01 1.00
N LYS A 269 12.11 -13.06 0.49
CA LYS A 269 13.27 -13.68 1.14
C LYS A 269 14.47 -12.73 1.16
N GLY A 270 14.74 -12.06 0.04
CA GLY A 270 15.79 -11.04 -0.06
C GLY A 270 15.53 -9.84 0.85
N MET A 271 14.28 -9.37 0.94
CA MET A 271 13.91 -8.31 1.87
C MET A 271 14.18 -8.69 3.32
N VAL A 272 13.78 -9.90 3.75
CA VAL A 272 14.06 -10.40 5.11
C VAL A 272 15.58 -10.45 5.37
N ALA A 273 16.36 -10.99 4.43
CA ALA A 273 17.81 -11.07 4.58
C ALA A 273 18.47 -9.68 4.71
N LEU A 274 18.01 -8.69 3.93
CA LEU A 274 18.46 -7.30 4.03
C LEU A 274 18.10 -6.69 5.41
N LEU A 275 16.89 -6.92 5.90
CA LEU A 275 16.45 -6.39 7.19
C LEU A 275 17.15 -7.05 8.38
N GLU A 276 17.61 -8.29 8.24
CA GLU A 276 18.47 -8.94 9.24
C GLU A 276 19.87 -8.32 9.29
N GLU A 277 20.42 -7.90 8.14
CA GLU A 277 21.70 -7.17 8.08
C GLU A 277 21.57 -5.75 8.66
N ALA A 278 20.37 -5.16 8.63
CA ALA A 278 20.14 -3.79 9.08
C ALA A 278 20.08 -3.65 10.61
N ASN A 279 20.44 -2.45 11.08
CA ASN A 279 20.27 -2.03 12.47
C ASN A 279 19.15 -0.99 12.63
N ILE A 280 18.86 -0.23 11.58
CA ILE A 280 17.89 0.87 11.59
C ILE A 280 17.02 0.78 10.34
N GLY A 281 15.71 0.93 10.48
CA GLY A 281 14.81 1.15 9.34
C GLY A 281 14.60 2.64 9.09
N ALA A 282 14.71 3.11 7.84
CA ALA A 282 14.51 4.53 7.52
C ALA A 282 13.36 4.74 6.53
N SER A 283 12.50 5.71 6.82
CA SER A 283 11.45 6.17 5.91
C SER A 283 11.33 7.69 5.91
N THR A 284 12.10 8.34 5.03
CA THR A 284 12.28 9.80 4.92
C THR A 284 11.40 10.41 3.82
N LEU A 285 10.12 10.08 3.78
CA LEU A 285 9.20 10.67 2.80
C LEU A 285 9.16 12.20 2.95
N LEU A 286 9.36 12.94 1.86
CA LEU A 286 9.25 14.40 1.87
C LEU A 286 7.78 14.83 1.99
N ASN A 287 7.56 16.07 2.44
CA ASN A 287 6.24 16.68 2.57
C ASN A 287 5.66 17.07 1.20
N VAL A 288 5.38 16.05 0.40
CA VAL A 288 4.85 16.16 -0.95
C VAL A 288 3.67 15.22 -1.13
N GLY A 289 2.72 15.63 -1.95
CA GLY A 289 1.61 14.75 -2.27
C GLY A 289 0.59 14.71 -1.15
N GLN A 290 0.17 13.49 -0.81
CA GLN A 290 -0.74 13.19 0.31
C GLN A 290 0.03 12.73 1.57
N TYR A 291 1.35 12.57 1.51
CA TYR A 291 2.11 11.86 2.54
C TYR A 291 2.03 12.50 3.93
N ASP A 292 1.94 13.83 3.99
CA ASP A 292 1.81 14.62 5.22
C ASP A 292 0.36 14.71 5.74
N LYS A 293 -0.62 14.25 4.96
CA LYS A 293 -2.07 14.46 5.21
C LYS A 293 -2.84 13.18 5.51
N ILE A 294 -2.26 12.02 5.20
CA ILE A 294 -2.92 10.73 5.41
C ILE A 294 -2.55 10.15 6.77
N ASP A 295 -3.54 9.56 7.44
CA ASP A 295 -3.39 9.01 8.78
C ASP A 295 -2.93 7.55 8.73
N THR A 296 -1.74 7.32 8.16
CA THR A 296 -1.08 6.00 8.13
C THR A 296 0.43 6.13 8.13
N LEU A 297 1.12 5.11 8.64
CA LEU A 297 2.56 4.94 8.38
C LEU A 297 2.78 4.39 6.97
N PRO A 298 3.93 4.69 6.33
CA PRO A 298 4.37 4.01 5.12
C PRO A 298 4.53 2.51 5.37
N THR A 299 4.15 1.66 4.41
CA THR A 299 4.10 0.19 4.61
C THR A 299 5.42 -0.41 5.13
N LYS A 300 6.55 0.06 4.61
CA LYS A 300 7.90 -0.37 5.02
C LYS A 300 8.18 -0.17 6.51
N VAL A 301 7.54 0.81 7.15
CA VAL A 301 7.71 1.08 8.58
C VAL A 301 7.16 -0.09 9.39
N TYR A 302 6.03 -0.66 8.98
CA TYR A 302 5.51 -1.87 9.62
C TYR A 302 6.43 -3.08 9.41
N ASP A 303 7.09 -3.19 8.26
CA ASP A 303 8.10 -4.24 8.02
C ASP A 303 9.30 -4.08 8.97
N TYR A 304 9.77 -2.84 9.18
CA TYR A 304 10.86 -2.52 10.12
C TYR A 304 10.46 -2.86 11.57
N MET A 305 9.27 -2.43 11.98
CA MET A 305 8.70 -2.77 13.29
C MET A 305 8.56 -4.28 13.47
N SER A 306 8.13 -5.00 12.43
CA SER A 306 8.01 -6.47 12.47
C SER A 306 9.36 -7.16 12.61
N MET A 307 10.43 -6.57 12.08
CA MET A 307 11.83 -7.01 12.20
C MET A 307 12.54 -6.43 13.43
N GLN A 308 11.80 -5.88 14.39
CA GLN A 308 12.32 -5.29 15.64
C GLN A 308 13.43 -4.25 15.39
N LEU A 309 13.31 -3.48 14.31
CA LEU A 309 14.23 -2.39 14.01
C LEU A 309 13.70 -1.08 14.63
N PRO A 310 14.55 -0.27 15.32
CA PRO A 310 14.21 1.12 15.55
C PRO A 310 14.04 1.84 14.21
N VAL A 311 13.11 2.81 14.17
CA VAL A 311 12.75 3.49 12.94
C VAL A 311 13.14 4.97 12.97
N VAL A 312 13.79 5.46 11.93
CA VAL A 312 13.91 6.90 11.65
C VAL A 312 12.86 7.27 10.59
N ILE A 313 11.90 8.13 10.96
CA ILE A 313 10.72 8.40 10.13
C ILE A 313 10.44 9.90 10.01
N SER A 314 9.94 10.32 8.84
CA SER A 314 9.40 11.68 8.66
C SER A 314 8.35 12.04 9.71
N ASN A 315 8.44 13.27 10.21
CA ASN A 315 7.57 13.78 11.26
C ASN A 315 6.19 14.21 10.72
N THR A 316 5.25 13.27 10.62
CA THR A 316 3.84 13.54 10.32
C THR A 316 2.98 13.46 11.59
N ASP A 317 1.80 14.09 11.59
CA ASP A 317 0.86 14.05 12.73
C ASP A 317 0.53 12.61 13.15
N PHE A 318 0.32 11.72 12.18
CA PHE A 318 0.07 10.31 12.46
C PHE A 318 1.30 9.59 13.02
N ALA A 319 2.50 9.87 12.49
CA ALA A 319 3.74 9.30 13.01
C ALA A 319 3.99 9.73 14.47
N GLN A 320 3.79 11.01 14.80
CA GLN A 320 3.89 11.51 16.17
C GLN A 320 2.92 10.78 17.09
N LYS A 321 1.62 10.76 16.74
CA LYS A 321 0.59 10.10 17.54
C LYS A 321 0.90 8.63 17.81
N MET A 322 1.38 7.91 16.81
CA MET A 322 1.74 6.49 16.97
C MET A 322 3.03 6.32 17.79
N ASN A 323 3.99 7.23 17.63
CA ASN A 323 5.24 7.18 18.37
C ASN A 323 5.08 7.62 19.84
N GLU A 324 4.13 8.51 20.16
CA GLU A 324 3.74 8.83 21.53
C GLU A 324 3.10 7.62 22.23
N LYS A 325 2.35 6.80 21.48
CA LYS A 325 1.69 5.60 22.01
C LYS A 325 2.66 4.44 22.20
N TYR A 326 3.57 4.22 21.24
CA TYR A 326 4.38 3.01 21.18
C TYR A 326 5.88 3.24 21.40
N HIS A 327 6.42 4.45 21.19
CA HIS A 327 7.86 4.74 21.32
C HIS A 327 8.76 3.82 20.48
N PHE A 328 8.48 3.72 19.17
CA PHE A 328 9.18 2.82 18.25
C PHE A 328 10.16 3.54 17.31
N ALA A 329 10.13 4.87 17.30
CA ALA A 329 10.81 5.67 16.29
C ALA A 329 11.42 6.98 16.81
N ILE A 330 12.31 7.55 16.00
CA ILE A 330 12.72 8.95 16.06
C ILE A 330 12.08 9.68 14.87
N CYS A 331 11.22 10.65 15.17
CA CYS A 331 10.58 11.49 14.16
C CYS A 331 11.51 12.66 13.78
N ILE A 332 11.75 12.84 12.48
CA ILE A 332 12.72 13.82 11.95
C ILE A 332 12.11 14.75 10.91
N ASP A 333 12.78 15.87 10.65
CA ASP A 333 12.53 16.71 9.47
C ASP A 333 13.20 16.07 8.25
N PRO A 334 12.44 15.50 7.28
CA PRO A 334 13.02 14.75 6.18
C PRO A 334 13.71 15.65 5.13
N GLU A 335 13.56 16.97 5.23
CA GLU A 335 14.24 17.93 4.35
C GLU A 335 15.66 18.26 4.83
N LYS A 336 16.03 17.87 6.05
CA LYS A 336 17.34 18.12 6.68
C LYS A 336 18.14 16.83 6.84
N PRO A 337 19.14 16.57 5.98
CA PRO A 337 20.04 15.43 6.12
C PRO A 337 20.72 15.35 7.50
N GLU A 338 20.95 16.50 8.15
CA GLU A 338 21.56 16.60 9.47
C GLU A 338 20.70 15.95 10.55
N ASP A 339 19.40 16.25 10.59
CA ASP A 339 18.45 15.66 11.54
C ASP A 339 18.38 14.13 11.40
N ILE A 340 18.42 13.64 10.15
CA ILE A 340 18.45 12.20 9.85
C ILE A 340 19.77 11.59 10.33
N ALA A 341 20.91 12.25 10.07
CA ALA A 341 22.23 11.77 10.46
C ALA A 341 22.40 11.74 11.98
N ASP A 342 21.88 12.74 12.69
CA ASP A 342 21.89 12.83 14.14
C ASP A 342 21.05 11.72 14.76
N ALA A 343 19.86 11.43 14.22
CA ALA A 343 19.06 10.28 14.64
C ALA A 343 19.79 8.94 14.45
N ILE A 344 20.47 8.74 13.30
CA ILE A 344 21.25 7.53 13.03
C ILE A 344 22.41 7.39 14.03
N LYS A 345 23.16 8.48 14.28
CA LYS A 345 24.27 8.49 15.25
C LYS A 345 23.78 8.23 16.67
N TRP A 346 22.67 8.85 17.06
CA TRP A 346 22.09 8.68 18.38
C TRP A 346 21.72 7.21 18.64
N LEU A 347 21.05 6.54 17.69
CA LEU A 347 20.68 5.12 17.82
C LEU A 347 21.89 4.20 17.97
N LYS A 348 22.99 4.51 17.26
CA LYS A 348 24.27 3.79 17.42
C LYS A 348 24.87 3.99 18.81
N GLU A 349 24.83 5.21 19.33
CA GLU A 349 25.38 5.57 20.64
C GLU A 349 24.52 5.08 21.81
N HIS A 350 23.25 4.76 21.55
CA HIS A 350 22.24 4.33 22.53
C HIS A 350 21.63 2.97 22.14
N PRO A 351 22.44 1.89 22.08
CA PRO A 351 22.00 0.60 21.55
C PRO A 351 20.89 -0.06 22.37
N GLU A 352 20.86 0.16 23.69
CA GLU A 352 19.78 -0.36 24.55
C GLU A 352 18.43 0.26 24.19
N GLN A 353 18.40 1.59 24.04
CA GLN A 353 17.21 2.33 23.62
C GLN A 353 16.80 1.95 22.18
N ALA A 354 17.76 1.72 21.29
CA ALA A 354 17.50 1.26 19.93
C ALA A 354 16.80 -0.12 19.93
N VAL A 355 17.24 -1.06 20.78
CA VAL A 355 16.61 -2.37 20.96
C VAL A 355 15.22 -2.23 21.58
N GLU A 356 15.06 -1.38 22.58
CA GLU A 356 13.76 -1.08 23.20
C GLU A 356 12.75 -0.55 22.16
N MET A 357 13.15 0.44 21.36
CA MET A 357 12.33 0.98 20.26
C MET A 357 11.93 -0.10 19.26
N GLY A 358 12.86 -0.99 18.89
CA GLY A 358 12.56 -2.13 18.01
C GLY A 358 11.52 -3.09 18.61
N ASN A 359 11.68 -3.44 19.88
CA ASN A 359 10.73 -4.32 20.60
C ASN A 359 9.35 -3.68 20.74
N ASN A 360 9.31 -2.38 21.02
CA ASN A 360 8.08 -1.60 21.06
C ASN A 360 7.36 -1.58 19.70
N GLY A 361 8.11 -1.41 18.61
CA GLY A 361 7.59 -1.53 17.26
C GLY A 361 6.95 -2.90 17.02
N ARG A 362 7.64 -3.99 17.39
CA ARG A 362 7.11 -5.35 17.26
C ARG A 362 5.83 -5.56 18.08
N LYS A 363 5.80 -5.06 19.31
CA LYS A 363 4.60 -5.09 20.16
C LYS A 363 3.41 -4.40 19.48
N ALA A 364 3.63 -3.25 18.84
CA ALA A 364 2.58 -2.56 18.11
C ALA A 364 2.05 -3.36 16.90
N ILE A 365 2.91 -4.12 16.20
CA ILE A 365 2.48 -5.06 15.15
C ILE A 365 1.56 -6.14 15.72
N GLU A 366 1.97 -6.78 16.81
CA GLU A 366 1.21 -7.85 17.47
C GLU A 366 -0.13 -7.36 18.02
N GLU A 367 -0.16 -6.15 18.58
CA GLU A 367 -1.34 -5.57 19.21
C GLU A 367 -2.30 -4.87 18.25
N GLU A 368 -1.84 -4.26 17.15
CA GLU A 368 -2.70 -3.40 16.33
C GLU A 368 -2.44 -3.48 14.83
N PHE A 369 -1.17 -3.55 14.42
CA PHE A 369 -0.76 -3.36 13.03
C PHE A 369 -0.48 -4.69 12.31
N ASN A 370 -1.42 -5.63 12.38
CA ASN A 370 -1.32 -6.91 11.69
C ASN A 370 -2.51 -7.20 10.76
N TRP A 371 -2.24 -7.96 9.71
CA TRP A 371 -3.23 -8.33 8.70
C TRP A 371 -4.33 -9.21 9.26
N GLU A 372 -4.04 -10.07 10.24
CA GLU A 372 -5.02 -10.97 10.84
C GLU A 372 -6.23 -10.19 11.37
N LYS A 373 -6.00 -9.08 12.08
CA LYS A 373 -7.07 -8.16 12.53
C LYS A 373 -7.78 -7.43 11.39
N GLU A 374 -7.08 -7.04 10.33
CA GLU A 374 -7.71 -6.40 9.16
C GLU A 374 -8.58 -7.40 8.37
N SER A 375 -8.14 -8.65 8.31
CA SER A 375 -8.84 -9.72 7.60
C SER A 375 -10.17 -10.06 8.28
N GLU A 376 -10.23 -10.04 9.61
CA GLU A 376 -11.48 -10.21 10.38
C GLU A 376 -12.50 -9.12 10.03
N LYS A 377 -12.06 -7.84 10.04
CA LYS A 377 -12.90 -6.70 9.64
C LYS A 377 -13.44 -6.86 8.23
N LEU A 378 -12.59 -7.28 7.28
CA LEU A 378 -12.97 -7.48 5.88
C LEU A 378 -14.02 -8.59 5.76
N VAL A 379 -13.80 -9.74 6.42
CA VAL A 379 -14.74 -10.87 6.39
C VAL A 379 -16.09 -10.48 6.97
N ASP A 380 -16.11 -9.76 8.10
CA ASP A 380 -17.34 -9.30 8.72
C ASP A 380 -18.07 -8.27 7.87
N PHE A 381 -17.34 -7.38 7.20
CA PHE A 381 -17.92 -6.44 6.24
C PHE A 381 -18.64 -7.17 5.10
N TYR A 382 -18.05 -8.22 4.56
CA TYR A 382 -18.67 -9.03 3.51
C TYR A 382 -19.93 -9.76 3.99
N LYS A 383 -19.87 -10.36 5.18
CA LYS A 383 -21.05 -11.00 5.80
C LYS A 383 -22.19 -10.00 6.02
N ASN A 384 -21.88 -8.81 6.50
CA ASN A 384 -22.86 -7.73 6.74
C ASN A 384 -23.45 -7.10 5.46
N LEU A 385 -22.84 -7.34 4.30
CA LEU A 385 -23.41 -6.95 3.01
C LEU A 385 -24.35 -8.00 2.43
N LEU A 386 -24.23 -9.26 2.87
CA LEU A 386 -25.04 -10.40 2.42
C LEU A 386 -26.25 -10.68 3.31
N ALA A 387 -26.19 -10.25 4.57
CA ALA A 387 -27.31 -10.24 5.51
C ALA A 387 -28.31 -9.15 5.13
#